data_AF-F2PYD6-F1
#
_entry.id   AF-F2PYD6-F1
#
_cell.length_a   1.000
_cell.length_b   1.000
_cell.length_c   1.000
_cell.angle_alpha   90.00
_cell.angle_beta   90.00
_cell.angle_gamma   90.00
#
_symmetry.space_group_name_H-M   'P 1'
#
loop_
_entity.id
_entity.type
_entity.pdbx_description
1 polymer ?
#
loop_
_entity_poly.entity_id
_entity_poly.type
_entity_poly.pdbx_seq_one_letter_code
_entity_poly.pdbx_strand_id
1 'polypeptide(L)'
;MDSGGLPLIHMQDIDCELPSNIEDEQLEDANEIIDATHAKPLEEYTMTSVQIALAKSLPLRLEIAQYLNNFRSEPSYEKTLHLASRLSSFCRDNYVLFQSFPPEMPRPASFQIKMLDLLSYRFLLALHHPFAVKARVDPTLYYSRKVCIEVSVSLLVPLSASNDTESSNDNYKNLKISGTGLFRDVPVMAISTICEALTYQLEEEKSSFIPVSSLFSHQDLREIIEEVN
;
A
#
# COMPACT_ATOMS: atom_id res chain seq x y z
N MET A 1 3.80 13.01 -6.41
CA MET A 1 2.95 12.40 -5.36
C MET A 1 2.63 13.36 -4.22
N ASP A 2 3.58 14.02 -3.54
CA ASP A 2 3.20 15.07 -2.55
C ASP A 2 3.65 16.50 -2.97
N SER A 3 4.66 16.62 -3.84
CA SER A 3 5.17 17.93 -4.32
C SER A 3 5.51 17.96 -5.82
N GLY A 4 5.13 16.92 -6.57
CA GLY A 4 5.32 16.82 -8.03
C GLY A 4 6.78 16.73 -8.52
N GLY A 5 7.78 16.75 -7.63
CA GLY A 5 9.20 16.67 -7.98
C GLY A 5 9.70 15.24 -8.23
N LEU A 6 10.81 15.14 -8.97
CA LEU A 6 11.57 13.90 -9.08
C LEU A 6 12.18 13.53 -7.71
N PRO A 7 12.35 12.24 -7.40
CA PRO A 7 13.08 11.82 -6.20
C PRO A 7 14.49 12.41 -6.19
N LEU A 8 14.89 12.96 -5.05
CA LEU A 8 16.24 13.53 -4.83
C LEU A 8 17.30 12.46 -4.54
N ILE A 9 16.87 11.23 -4.28
CA ILE A 9 17.73 10.09 -3.98
C ILE A 9 17.63 9.12 -5.16
N HIS A 10 18.77 8.74 -5.71
CA HIS A 10 18.85 7.70 -6.72
C HIS A 10 19.44 6.42 -6.14
N MET A 11 19.15 5.29 -6.78
CA MET A 11 19.67 3.99 -6.33
C MET A 11 21.19 3.89 -6.39
N GLN A 12 21.85 4.73 -7.19
CA GLN A 12 23.32 4.76 -7.27
C GLN A 12 23.96 5.47 -6.07
N ASP A 13 23.18 6.25 -5.33
CA ASP A 13 23.65 7.03 -4.18
C ASP A 13 23.62 6.22 -2.88
N ILE A 14 23.12 4.99 -2.92
CA ILE A 14 22.94 4.11 -1.75
C ILE A 14 24.10 3.12 -1.69
N ASP A 15 25.01 3.31 -0.74
CA ASP A 15 26.19 2.45 -0.51
C ASP A 15 26.01 1.50 0.70
N CYS A 16 24.75 1.23 1.08
CA CYS A 16 24.42 0.36 2.19
C CYS A 16 23.70 -0.89 1.71
N GLU A 17 24.00 -2.03 2.34
CA GLU A 17 23.22 -3.26 2.17
C GLU A 17 21.84 -3.14 2.81
N LEU A 18 20.97 -4.12 2.54
CA LEU A 18 19.67 -4.23 3.22
C LEU A 18 19.89 -4.43 4.73
N PRO A 19 18.94 -3.97 5.58
CA PRO A 19 18.99 -4.26 7.00
C PRO A 19 19.09 -5.77 7.26
N SER A 20 19.96 -6.17 8.18
CA SER A 20 20.05 -7.57 8.63
C SER A 20 18.85 -7.94 9.50
N ASN A 21 18.43 -9.20 9.47
CA ASN A 21 17.31 -9.69 10.28
C ASN A 21 17.80 -10.06 11.68
N ILE A 22 17.92 -9.06 12.55
CA ILE A 22 18.53 -9.15 13.89
C ILE A 22 17.55 -8.51 14.89
N GLU A 23 17.50 -9.04 16.11
CA GLU A 23 16.72 -8.48 17.22
C GLU A 23 17.50 -7.35 17.93
N ASP A 24 16.79 -6.42 18.56
CA ASP A 24 17.40 -5.29 19.25
C ASP A 24 18.31 -5.75 20.40
N GLU A 25 17.99 -6.83 21.12
CA GLU A 25 18.84 -7.37 22.19
C GLU A 25 20.20 -7.85 21.68
N GLN A 26 20.27 -8.34 20.44
CA GLN A 26 21.54 -8.76 19.83
C GLN A 26 22.43 -7.56 19.48
N LEU A 27 21.87 -6.35 19.39
CA LEU A 27 22.61 -5.11 19.19
C LEU A 27 23.22 -4.57 20.50
N GLU A 28 22.67 -4.93 21.66
CA GLU A 28 23.14 -4.46 22.97
C GLU A 28 24.38 -5.21 23.47
N ASP A 29 24.56 -6.48 23.07
CA ASP A 29 25.72 -7.32 23.42
C ASP A 29 26.99 -7.01 22.59
N ALA A 30 27.01 -5.89 21.85
CA ALA A 30 27.99 -5.51 20.83
C ALA A 30 29.41 -5.10 21.33
N ASN A 31 29.98 -5.84 22.28
CA ASN A 31 31.44 -5.88 22.44
C ASN A 31 32.11 -6.79 21.38
N GLU A 32 31.33 -7.55 20.60
CA GLU A 32 31.77 -8.35 19.47
C GLU A 32 31.27 -7.76 18.15
N ILE A 33 32.05 -7.91 17.07
CA ILE A 33 31.68 -7.44 15.73
C ILE A 33 30.47 -8.26 15.28
N ILE A 34 29.29 -7.64 15.23
CA ILE A 34 28.07 -8.27 14.69
C ILE A 34 28.30 -8.51 13.19
N ASP A 35 28.59 -9.74 12.80
CA ASP A 35 28.71 -10.14 11.40
C ASP A 35 27.42 -10.79 10.88
N ALA A 36 27.41 -11.13 9.58
CA ALA A 36 26.27 -11.75 8.91
C ALA A 36 25.84 -13.11 9.48
N THR A 37 26.66 -13.76 10.33
CA THR A 37 26.35 -15.06 10.94
C THR A 37 25.34 -14.95 12.08
N HIS A 38 25.14 -13.75 12.64
CA HIS A 38 24.16 -13.49 13.69
C HIS A 38 22.75 -13.18 13.17
N ALA A 39 22.62 -12.95 11.86
CA ALA A 39 21.34 -12.67 11.23
C ALA A 39 20.48 -13.93 11.16
N LYS A 40 19.25 -13.83 11.64
CA LYS A 40 18.25 -14.89 11.56
C LYS A 40 17.79 -15.08 10.10
N PRO A 41 17.29 -16.26 9.73
CA PRO A 41 16.61 -16.47 8.44
C PRO A 41 15.49 -15.46 8.25
N LEU A 42 15.22 -15.02 7.01
CA LEU A 42 14.18 -14.03 6.71
C LEU A 42 12.75 -14.53 6.99
N GLU A 43 12.62 -15.86 7.07
CA GLU A 43 11.40 -16.59 7.42
C GLU A 43 11.12 -16.54 8.92
N GLU A 44 12.06 -16.08 9.74
CA GLU A 44 11.88 -15.82 11.16
C GLU A 44 11.60 -14.33 11.39
N TYR A 45 10.53 -14.06 12.14
CA TYR A 45 10.20 -12.70 12.51
C TYR A 45 11.23 -12.08 13.45
N THR A 46 11.57 -10.82 13.18
CA THR A 46 12.28 -9.91 14.10
C THR A 46 11.62 -8.54 14.03
N MET A 47 11.96 -7.64 14.96
CA MET A 47 11.51 -6.24 14.89
C MET A 47 11.97 -5.49 13.63
N THR A 48 12.93 -6.04 12.87
CA THR A 48 13.49 -5.47 11.63
C THR A 48 12.79 -6.00 10.36
N SER A 49 11.92 -7.01 10.46
CA SER A 49 11.30 -7.65 9.28
C SER A 49 10.49 -6.69 8.40
N VAL A 50 9.80 -5.70 8.99
CA VAL A 50 9.03 -4.70 8.24
C VAL A 50 9.93 -3.70 7.51
N GLN A 51 11.05 -3.32 8.14
CA GLN A 51 12.06 -2.42 7.61
C GLN A 51 12.76 -3.09 6.42
N ILE A 52 13.06 -4.39 6.51
CA ILE A 52 13.58 -5.19 5.41
C ILE A 52 12.60 -5.21 4.23
N ALA A 53 11.30 -5.45 4.49
CA ALA A 53 10.27 -5.42 3.45
C ALA A 53 10.17 -4.05 2.75
N LEU A 54 10.23 -2.94 3.52
CA LEU A 54 10.27 -1.59 2.98
C LEU A 54 11.53 -1.31 2.16
N ALA A 55 12.69 -1.75 2.64
CA ALA A 55 13.98 -1.56 1.98
C ALA A 55 14.02 -2.33 0.65
N LYS A 56 13.56 -3.59 0.62
CA LYS A 56 13.48 -4.41 -0.61
C LYS A 56 12.62 -3.77 -1.70
N SER A 57 11.52 -3.11 -1.33
CA SER A 57 10.64 -2.44 -2.30
C SER A 57 11.08 -1.02 -2.69
N LEU A 58 12.04 -0.43 -1.97
CA LEU A 58 12.49 0.95 -2.19
C LEU A 58 12.93 1.25 -3.63
N PRO A 59 13.76 0.40 -4.29
CA PRO A 59 14.22 0.69 -5.65
C PRO A 59 13.06 0.82 -6.64
N LEU A 60 12.08 -0.08 -6.53
CA LEU A 60 10.89 -0.06 -7.37
C LEU A 60 9.99 1.13 -7.05
N ARG A 61 9.83 1.49 -5.78
CA ARG A 61 9.06 2.68 -5.39
C ARG A 61 9.71 3.97 -5.92
N LEU A 62 11.04 4.06 -5.95
CA LEU A 62 11.77 5.17 -6.56
C LEU A 62 11.60 5.20 -8.09
N GLU A 63 11.68 4.04 -8.75
CA GLU A 63 11.42 3.90 -10.20
C GLU A 63 10.01 4.40 -10.56
N ILE A 64 9.00 3.99 -9.78
CA ILE A 64 7.61 4.43 -9.95
C ILE A 64 7.47 5.93 -9.69
N ALA A 65 8.11 6.46 -8.64
CA ALA A 65 8.09 7.91 -8.37
C ALA A 65 8.72 8.71 -9.51
N GLN A 66 9.86 8.27 -10.06
CA GLN A 66 10.47 8.92 -11.22
C GLN A 66 9.55 8.87 -12.43
N TYR A 67 8.94 7.72 -12.71
CA TYR A 67 8.00 7.55 -13.80
C TYR A 67 6.79 8.50 -13.68
N LEU A 68 6.17 8.56 -12.50
CA LEU A 68 4.98 9.38 -12.26
C LEU A 68 5.25 10.89 -12.25
N ASN A 69 6.43 11.32 -11.82
CA ASN A 69 6.79 12.74 -11.80
C ASN A 69 7.54 13.19 -13.08
N ASN A 70 7.66 12.33 -14.10
CA ASN A 70 8.25 12.72 -15.38
C ASN A 70 7.21 13.45 -16.26
N PHE A 71 7.12 14.77 -16.10
CA PHE A 71 6.20 15.62 -16.85
C PHE A 71 6.47 15.69 -18.36
N ARG A 72 7.62 15.21 -18.83
CA ARG A 72 8.00 15.29 -20.26
C ARG A 72 7.47 14.14 -21.10
N SER A 73 6.92 13.10 -20.48
CA SER A 73 6.39 11.92 -21.17
C SER A 73 4.97 11.63 -20.74
N GLU A 74 4.10 11.29 -21.70
CA GLU A 74 2.78 10.77 -21.35
C GLU A 74 2.91 9.37 -20.73
N PRO A 75 2.17 9.08 -19.64
CA PRO A 75 2.15 7.76 -19.04
C PRO A 75 1.63 6.70 -20.04
N SER A 76 2.41 5.65 -20.26
CA SER A 76 2.00 4.46 -21.01
C SER A 76 1.22 3.50 -20.12
N TYR A 77 0.08 3.02 -20.61
CA TYR A 77 -0.72 2.07 -19.86
C TYR A 77 0.03 0.74 -19.64
N GLU A 78 0.73 0.25 -20.66
CA GLU A 78 1.56 -0.95 -20.58
C GLU A 78 2.64 -0.83 -19.49
N LYS A 79 3.35 0.31 -19.47
CA LYS A 79 4.38 0.54 -18.45
C LYS A 79 3.79 0.65 -17.04
N THR A 80 2.60 1.25 -16.92
CA THR A 80 1.83 1.25 -15.66
C THR A 80 1.51 -0.16 -15.20
N LEU A 81 0.98 -1.02 -16.07
CA LEU A 81 0.67 -2.41 -15.73
C LEU A 81 1.92 -3.20 -15.32
N HIS A 82 3.04 -3.00 -16.01
CA HIS A 82 4.31 -3.65 -15.69
C HIS A 82 4.85 -3.22 -14.31
N LEU A 83 4.84 -1.92 -14.00
CA LEU A 83 5.30 -1.42 -12.70
C LEU A 83 4.37 -1.85 -11.57
N ALA A 84 3.06 -1.79 -11.79
CA ALA A 84 2.06 -2.20 -10.82
C ALA A 84 2.16 -3.70 -10.51
N SER A 85 2.34 -4.56 -11.52
CA SER A 85 2.44 -6.01 -11.30
C SER A 85 3.66 -6.39 -10.45
N ARG A 86 4.81 -5.75 -10.71
CA ARG A 86 6.03 -5.93 -9.90
C ARG A 86 5.79 -5.51 -8.45
N LEU A 87 5.17 -4.36 -8.21
CA LEU A 87 4.93 -3.87 -6.85
C LEU A 87 3.89 -4.73 -6.12
N SER A 88 2.82 -5.12 -6.80
CA SER A 88 1.80 -6.04 -6.25
C SER A 88 2.39 -7.40 -5.89
N SER A 89 3.38 -7.91 -6.64
CA SER A 89 4.10 -9.13 -6.25
C SER A 89 4.83 -8.93 -4.93
N PHE A 90 5.61 -7.86 -4.77
CA PHE A 90 6.28 -7.56 -3.50
C PHE A 90 5.31 -7.48 -2.31
N CYS A 91 4.17 -6.80 -2.48
CA CYS A 91 3.16 -6.70 -1.43
C CYS A 91 2.59 -8.07 -1.07
N ARG A 92 2.27 -8.91 -2.07
CA ARG A 92 1.76 -10.27 -1.85
C ARG A 92 2.78 -11.17 -1.17
N ASP A 93 4.04 -11.11 -1.60
CA ASP A 93 5.11 -11.95 -1.05
C ASP A 93 5.35 -11.59 0.42
N ASN A 94 5.37 -10.29 0.76
CA ASN A 94 5.45 -9.83 2.15
C ASN A 94 4.23 -10.24 2.98
N TYR A 95 3.01 -10.14 2.41
CA TYR A 95 1.80 -10.58 3.08
C TYR A 95 1.87 -12.09 3.41
N VAL A 96 2.24 -12.93 2.45
CA VAL A 96 2.38 -14.38 2.65
C VAL A 96 3.45 -14.69 3.71
N LEU A 97 4.60 -14.00 3.66
CA LEU A 97 5.66 -14.15 4.64
C LEU A 97 5.15 -13.83 6.06
N PHE A 98 4.51 -12.68 6.25
CA PHE A 98 4.03 -12.28 7.57
C PHE A 98 2.92 -13.18 8.12
N GLN A 99 2.09 -13.74 7.24
CA GLN A 99 1.10 -14.73 7.64
C GLN A 99 1.70 -16.11 7.94
N SER A 100 2.89 -16.41 7.40
CA SER A 100 3.58 -17.67 7.66
C SER A 100 4.26 -17.74 9.02
N PHE A 101 4.44 -16.58 9.70
CA PHE A 101 5.05 -16.56 11.01
C PHE A 101 4.22 -17.34 12.05
N PRO A 102 4.84 -18.22 12.84
CA PRO A 102 4.14 -19.02 13.85
C PRO A 102 3.31 -18.13 14.79
N PRO A 103 2.10 -18.56 15.18
CA PRO A 103 1.26 -17.79 16.09
C PRO A 103 1.88 -17.63 17.49
N GLU A 104 2.82 -18.50 17.86
CA GLU A 104 3.57 -18.44 19.12
C GLU A 104 4.68 -17.39 19.11
N MET A 105 5.08 -16.92 17.93
CA MET A 105 6.12 -15.90 17.78
C MET A 105 5.50 -14.50 17.78
N PRO A 106 6.28 -13.48 18.21
CA PRO A 106 5.90 -12.09 18.01
C PRO A 106 5.56 -11.83 16.53
N ARG A 107 4.65 -10.89 16.28
CA ARG A 107 4.22 -10.49 14.94
C ARG A 107 4.36 -8.99 14.77
N PRO A 108 4.45 -8.49 13.52
CA PRO A 108 4.43 -7.06 13.28
C PRO A 108 3.20 -6.41 13.94
N ALA A 109 3.41 -5.32 14.66
CA ALA A 109 2.32 -4.56 15.24
C ALA A 109 1.39 -4.04 14.12
N SER A 110 0.09 -3.93 14.42
CA SER A 110 -0.91 -3.42 13.47
C SER A 110 -0.50 -2.08 12.84
N PHE A 111 0.12 -1.19 13.62
CA PHE A 111 0.66 0.09 13.13
C PHE A 111 1.76 -0.11 12.06
N GLN A 112 2.68 -1.06 12.25
CA GLN A 112 3.77 -1.32 11.31
C GLN A 112 3.24 -1.86 9.98
N ILE A 113 2.25 -2.78 10.02
CA ILE A 113 1.58 -3.28 8.81
C ILE A 113 0.85 -2.15 8.08
N LYS A 114 0.05 -1.35 8.79
CA LYS A 114 -0.65 -0.20 8.20
C LYS A 114 0.32 0.80 7.56
N MET A 115 1.48 1.02 8.17
CA MET A 115 2.53 1.88 7.60
C MET A 115 3.15 1.26 6.34
N LEU A 116 3.44 -0.04 6.34
CA LEU A 116 3.95 -0.74 5.16
C LEU A 116 2.95 -0.67 3.98
N ASP A 117 1.67 -0.92 4.26
CA ASP A 117 0.59 -0.83 3.28
C ASP A 117 0.48 0.58 2.71
N LEU A 118 0.44 1.60 3.58
CA LEU A 118 0.39 3.01 3.16
C LEU A 118 1.58 3.38 2.26
N LEU A 119 2.79 3.00 2.65
CA LEU A 119 4.01 3.31 1.92
C LEU A 119 4.17 2.52 0.62
N SER A 120 3.40 1.45 0.42
CA SER A 120 3.45 0.61 -0.78
C SER A 120 2.26 0.87 -1.70
N TYR A 121 1.03 0.71 -1.20
CA TYR A 121 -0.20 0.81 -1.98
C TYR A 121 -0.49 2.20 -2.53
N ARG A 122 0.01 3.27 -1.90
CA ARG A 122 -0.13 4.62 -2.48
C ARG A 122 0.47 4.74 -3.89
N PHE A 123 1.52 3.97 -4.18
CA PHE A 123 2.14 3.94 -5.50
C PHE A 123 1.25 3.22 -6.54
N LEU A 124 0.56 2.15 -6.14
CA LEU A 124 -0.42 1.47 -6.99
C LEU A 124 -1.59 2.41 -7.31
N LEU A 125 -2.11 3.10 -6.30
CA LEU A 125 -3.18 4.08 -6.49
C LEU A 125 -2.75 5.18 -7.46
N ALA A 126 -1.57 5.76 -7.27
CA ALA A 126 -1.06 6.83 -8.12
C ALA A 126 -0.77 6.37 -9.57
N LEU A 127 -0.31 5.13 -9.75
CA LEU A 127 -0.09 4.52 -11.07
C LEU A 127 -1.38 4.37 -11.86
N HIS A 128 -2.43 3.86 -11.22
CA HIS A 128 -3.68 3.52 -11.89
C HIS A 128 -4.67 4.68 -11.97
N HIS A 129 -4.60 5.68 -11.09
CA HIS A 129 -5.59 6.75 -11.00
C HIS A 129 -5.85 7.47 -12.35
N PRO A 130 -4.83 7.90 -13.13
CA PRO A 130 -5.08 8.55 -14.43
C PRO A 130 -5.85 7.66 -15.42
N PHE A 131 -5.60 6.35 -15.41
CA PHE A 131 -6.26 5.38 -16.27
C PHE A 131 -7.65 4.99 -15.76
N ALA A 132 -7.85 4.98 -14.44
CA ALA A 132 -9.15 4.78 -13.81
C ALA A 132 -10.13 5.91 -14.19
N VAL A 133 -9.67 7.16 -14.22
CA VAL A 133 -10.48 8.30 -14.68
C VAL A 133 -10.82 8.17 -16.17
N LYS A 134 -9.84 7.80 -17.01
CA LYS A 134 -10.05 7.57 -18.45
C LYS A 134 -10.97 6.38 -18.74
N ALA A 135 -11.09 5.42 -17.82
CA ALA A 135 -11.93 4.23 -17.99
C ALA A 135 -13.42 4.52 -18.12
N ARG A 136 -13.88 5.73 -17.74
CA ARG A 136 -15.25 6.21 -18.00
C ARG A 136 -15.58 6.30 -19.48
N VAL A 137 -14.57 6.60 -20.31
CA VAL A 137 -14.72 6.81 -21.76
C VAL A 137 -14.13 5.65 -22.55
N ASP A 138 -13.06 5.04 -22.03
CA ASP A 138 -12.38 3.90 -22.65
C ASP A 138 -12.47 2.64 -21.77
N PRO A 139 -13.40 1.72 -22.07
CA PRO A 139 -13.60 0.49 -21.29
C PRO A 139 -12.36 -0.43 -21.23
N THR A 140 -11.40 -0.30 -22.14
CA THR A 140 -10.18 -1.12 -22.12
C THR A 140 -9.30 -0.83 -20.90
N LEU A 141 -9.52 0.31 -20.25
CA LEU A 141 -8.80 0.76 -19.06
C LEU A 141 -9.48 0.35 -17.74
N TYR A 142 -10.60 -0.41 -17.80
CA TYR A 142 -11.41 -0.78 -16.63
C TYR A 142 -10.61 -1.47 -15.51
N TYR A 143 -9.57 -2.25 -15.88
CA TYR A 143 -8.70 -2.89 -14.89
C TYR A 143 -8.08 -1.89 -13.91
N SER A 144 -7.71 -0.68 -14.35
CA SER A 144 -7.19 0.36 -13.46
C SER A 144 -8.21 0.85 -12.45
N ARG A 145 -9.49 0.95 -12.86
CA ARG A 145 -10.56 1.30 -11.94
C ARG A 145 -10.74 0.25 -10.85
N LYS A 146 -10.72 -1.03 -11.23
CA LYS A 146 -10.77 -2.15 -10.28
C LYS A 146 -9.61 -2.07 -9.27
N VAL A 147 -8.37 -1.92 -9.74
CA VAL A 147 -7.19 -1.84 -8.87
C VAL A 147 -7.28 -0.65 -7.92
N CYS A 148 -7.67 0.53 -8.41
CA CYS A 148 -7.83 1.72 -7.58
C CYS A 148 -8.83 1.51 -6.44
N ILE A 149 -9.96 0.83 -6.70
CA ILE A 149 -10.97 0.52 -5.67
C ILE A 149 -10.40 -0.46 -4.64
N GLU A 150 -9.83 -1.59 -5.07
CA GLU A 150 -9.26 -2.61 -4.17
C GLU A 150 -8.17 -2.03 -3.27
N VAL A 151 -7.29 -1.21 -3.85
CA VAL A 151 -6.24 -0.49 -3.12
C VAL A 151 -6.83 0.52 -2.14
N SER A 152 -7.84 1.30 -2.56
CA SER A 152 -8.47 2.31 -1.70
C SER A 152 -9.15 1.67 -0.49
N VAL A 153 -9.85 0.55 -0.70
CA VAL A 153 -10.44 -0.23 0.41
C VAL A 153 -9.36 -0.72 1.35
N SER A 154 -8.28 -1.33 0.82
CA SER A 154 -7.17 -1.83 1.64
C SER A 154 -6.48 -0.73 2.46
N LEU A 155 -6.41 0.50 1.94
CA LEU A 155 -5.82 1.66 2.62
C LEU A 155 -6.73 2.26 3.72
N LEU A 156 -8.05 2.16 3.56
CA LEU A 156 -9.02 2.71 4.51
C LEU A 156 -9.40 1.69 5.59
N VAL A 157 -9.67 0.45 5.18
CA VAL A 157 -10.00 -0.70 6.02
C VAL A 157 -8.90 -1.75 5.85
N PRO A 158 -7.91 -1.77 6.77
CA PRO A 158 -6.81 -2.69 6.68
C PRO A 158 -7.32 -4.14 6.87
N LEU A 159 -7.12 -4.98 5.85
CA LEU A 159 -7.47 -6.41 5.82
C LEU A 159 -6.76 -7.23 6.91
N SER A 160 -5.71 -6.68 7.51
CA SER A 160 -4.86 -7.34 8.51
C SER A 160 -5.24 -7.05 9.97
N ALA A 161 -6.46 -6.57 10.22
CA ALA A 161 -6.97 -6.50 11.58
C ALA A 161 -7.18 -7.93 12.09
N SER A 162 -6.20 -8.45 12.83
CA SER A 162 -6.49 -9.45 13.85
C SER A 162 -7.69 -8.95 14.66
N ASN A 163 -8.58 -9.87 15.03
CA ASN A 163 -9.79 -9.62 15.81
C ASN A 163 -9.51 -9.15 17.25
N ASP A 164 -8.47 -8.35 17.46
CA ASP A 164 -8.11 -7.74 18.72
C ASP A 164 -9.11 -6.63 19.01
N THR A 165 -10.24 -7.09 19.54
CA THR A 165 -11.41 -6.31 19.96
C THR A 165 -11.14 -5.60 21.29
N GLU A 166 -9.89 -5.24 21.58
CA GLU A 166 -9.51 -4.70 22.87
C GLU A 166 -8.48 -3.57 22.73
N SER A 167 -9.00 -2.34 22.62
CA SER A 167 -8.50 -1.14 23.33
C SER A 167 -7.03 -0.69 23.19
N SER A 168 -6.22 -1.30 22.33
CA SER A 168 -4.80 -0.96 22.21
C SER A 168 -4.50 -0.22 20.90
N ASN A 169 -4.47 1.10 21.03
CA ASN A 169 -3.65 2.03 20.26
C ASN A 169 -4.16 2.47 18.88
N ASP A 170 -5.04 3.48 18.93
CA ASP A 170 -5.55 4.31 17.83
C ASP A 170 -4.47 5.16 17.13
N ASN A 171 -3.18 4.82 17.27
CA ASN A 171 -2.04 5.60 16.78
C ASN A 171 -2.09 5.84 15.29
N TYR A 172 -2.50 4.85 14.51
CA TYR A 172 -2.63 5.03 13.07
C TYR A 172 -3.80 5.95 12.71
N LYS A 173 -4.93 5.88 13.44
CA LYS A 173 -6.06 6.79 13.25
C LYS A 173 -5.67 8.21 13.64
N ASN A 174 -5.01 8.39 14.78
CA ASN A 174 -4.47 9.66 15.23
C ASN A 174 -3.49 10.24 14.22
N LEU A 175 -2.65 9.40 13.60
CA LEU A 175 -1.75 9.81 12.52
C LEU A 175 -2.49 10.23 11.25
N LYS A 176 -3.58 9.56 10.87
CA LYS A 176 -4.44 10.00 9.76
C LYS A 176 -5.13 11.34 10.04
N ILE A 177 -5.56 11.57 11.29
CA ILE A 177 -6.28 12.79 11.70
C ILE A 177 -5.33 13.98 11.88
N SER A 178 -4.20 13.76 12.55
CA SER A 178 -3.27 14.83 12.96
C SER A 178 -2.08 14.97 12.02
N GLY A 179 -1.83 13.98 11.17
CA GLY A 179 -0.72 13.96 10.23
C GLY A 179 -0.92 14.88 9.03
N THR A 180 0.17 15.10 8.31
CA THR A 180 0.20 15.94 7.09
C THR A 180 0.83 15.17 5.93
N GLY A 181 0.80 15.76 4.72
CA GLY A 181 1.31 15.11 3.51
C GLY A 181 0.59 13.79 3.25
N LEU A 182 1.35 12.73 2.98
CA LEU A 182 0.82 11.41 2.62
C LEU A 182 -0.20 10.84 3.62
N PHE A 183 -0.10 11.16 4.90
CA PHE A 183 -1.00 10.64 5.94
C PHE A 183 -2.41 11.22 5.84
N ARG A 184 -2.55 12.40 5.22
CA ARG A 184 -3.83 13.05 4.93
C ARG A 184 -4.23 12.85 3.48
N ASP A 185 -3.28 13.01 2.56
CA ASP A 185 -3.55 13.09 1.13
C ASP A 185 -3.92 11.71 0.55
N VAL A 186 -3.29 10.62 1.02
CA VAL A 186 -3.62 9.26 0.54
C VAL A 186 -5.03 8.83 0.96
N PRO A 187 -5.46 8.97 2.24
CA PRO A 187 -6.85 8.70 2.61
C PRO A 187 -7.87 9.51 1.82
N VAL A 188 -7.62 10.82 1.59
CA VAL A 188 -8.52 11.66 0.79
C VAL A 188 -8.64 11.14 -0.64
N MET A 189 -7.53 10.75 -1.28
CA MET A 189 -7.57 10.16 -2.62
C MET A 189 -8.29 8.80 -2.64
N ALA A 190 -8.08 7.96 -1.63
CA ALA A 190 -8.75 6.67 -1.50
C ALA A 190 -10.28 6.83 -1.35
N ILE A 191 -10.72 7.71 -0.45
CA ILE A 191 -12.13 8.05 -0.26
C ILE A 191 -12.73 8.59 -1.55
N SER A 192 -12.05 9.54 -2.19
CA SER A 192 -12.50 10.12 -3.47
C SER A 192 -12.67 9.06 -4.55
N THR A 193 -11.75 8.10 -4.64
CA THR A 193 -11.81 6.98 -5.59
C THR A 193 -13.05 6.09 -5.33
N ILE A 194 -13.35 5.78 -4.07
CA ILE A 194 -14.53 5.00 -3.71
C ILE A 194 -15.81 5.78 -4.01
N CYS A 195 -15.89 7.05 -3.62
CA CYS A 195 -17.03 7.91 -3.92
C CYS A 195 -17.27 8.01 -5.44
N GLU A 196 -16.20 8.14 -6.23
CA GLU A 196 -16.27 8.14 -7.68
C GLU A 196 -16.81 6.81 -8.22
N ALA A 197 -16.32 5.69 -7.69
CA ALA A 197 -16.78 4.36 -8.08
C ALA A 197 -18.27 4.15 -7.80
N LEU A 198 -18.75 4.58 -6.62
CA LEU A 198 -20.15 4.53 -6.22
C LEU A 198 -21.04 5.43 -7.10
N THR A 199 -20.57 6.65 -7.37
CA THR A 199 -21.30 7.58 -8.25
C THR A 199 -21.48 6.98 -9.64
N TYR A 200 -20.42 6.39 -10.18
CA TYR A 200 -20.46 5.74 -11.47
C TYR A 200 -21.40 4.51 -11.49
N GLN A 201 -21.41 3.68 -10.44
CA GLN A 201 -22.36 2.56 -10.33
C GLN A 201 -23.81 3.05 -10.38
N LEU A 202 -24.12 4.12 -9.65
CA LEU A 202 -25.46 4.72 -9.66
C LEU A 202 -25.84 5.31 -11.03
N GLU A 203 -24.87 5.84 -11.79
CA GLU A 203 -25.09 6.35 -13.14
C GLU A 203 -25.31 5.22 -14.16
N GLU A 204 -24.56 4.12 -14.05
CA GLU A 204 -24.76 2.92 -14.87
C GLU A 204 -26.11 2.27 -14.61
N GLU A 205 -26.54 2.15 -13.34
CA GLU A 205 -27.85 1.60 -12.98
C GLU A 205 -29.01 2.42 -13.59
N LYS A 206 -28.89 3.74 -13.61
CA LYS A 206 -29.88 4.63 -14.24
C LYS A 206 -29.88 4.54 -15.77
N SER A 207 -28.75 4.21 -16.37
CA SER A 207 -28.57 4.13 -17.82
C SER A 207 -28.77 2.71 -18.37
N SER A 208 -28.86 1.72 -17.48
CA SER A 208 -28.98 0.32 -17.84
C SER A 208 -30.38 -0.05 -18.31
N PHE A 209 -30.46 -0.70 -19.47
CA PHE A 209 -31.69 -1.29 -20.00
C PHE A 209 -32.00 -2.68 -19.42
N ILE A 210 -31.09 -3.27 -18.63
CA ILE A 210 -31.23 -4.61 -18.03
C ILE A 210 -31.07 -4.48 -16.50
N PRO A 211 -31.88 -5.15 -15.67
CA PRO A 211 -31.67 -5.13 -14.22
C PRO A 211 -30.36 -5.86 -13.91
N VAL A 212 -29.31 -5.12 -13.54
CA VAL A 212 -28.03 -5.71 -13.11
C VAL A 212 -28.11 -5.89 -11.60
N SER A 213 -28.12 -7.14 -11.14
CA SER A 213 -27.81 -7.47 -9.75
C SER A 213 -26.34 -7.11 -9.50
N SER A 214 -26.12 -6.08 -8.69
CA SER A 214 -24.81 -5.45 -8.48
C SER A 214 -23.73 -6.45 -8.02
N LEU A 215 -22.53 -6.31 -8.59
CA LEU A 215 -21.35 -7.13 -8.25
C LEU A 215 -20.68 -6.70 -6.93
N PHE A 216 -21.28 -5.72 -6.24
CA PHE A 216 -20.91 -5.27 -4.90
C PHE A 216 -22.21 -4.95 -4.16
N SER A 217 -22.41 -5.59 -3.01
CA SER A 217 -23.52 -5.27 -2.14
C SER A 217 -23.35 -3.81 -1.69
N HIS A 218 -24.38 -2.99 -1.85
CA HIS A 218 -24.40 -1.62 -1.34
C HIS A 218 -24.15 -1.55 0.18
N GLN A 219 -24.31 -2.67 0.88
CA GLN A 219 -24.11 -2.80 2.32
C GLN A 219 -22.63 -2.63 2.69
N ASP A 220 -21.75 -3.36 1.99
CA ASP A 220 -20.33 -3.51 2.37
C ASP A 220 -19.57 -2.18 2.22
N LEU A 221 -19.91 -1.38 1.20
CA LEU A 221 -19.26 -0.07 0.96
C LEU A 221 -19.83 1.04 1.84
N ARG A 222 -21.09 0.92 2.27
CA ARG A 222 -21.71 1.90 3.18
C ARG A 222 -21.12 1.77 4.58
N GLU A 223 -20.91 0.55 5.06
CA GLU A 223 -20.22 0.28 6.33
C GLU A 223 -18.81 0.90 6.34
N ILE A 224 -18.06 0.77 5.23
CA ILE A 224 -16.72 1.37 5.09
C ILE A 224 -16.75 2.91 5.20
N ILE A 225 -17.79 3.58 4.71
CA ILE A 225 -17.91 5.06 4.82
C ILE A 225 -18.32 5.48 6.23
N GLU A 226 -19.18 4.70 6.89
CA GLU A 226 -19.65 4.98 8.25
C GLU A 226 -18.54 4.73 9.31
N GLU A 227 -17.60 3.80 9.08
CA GLU A 227 -16.44 3.54 9.95
C GLU A 227 -15.33 4.61 9.88
N VAL A 228 -15.34 5.48 8.86
CA VAL A 228 -14.30 6.51 8.65
C VAL A 228 -14.63 7.84 9.34
N ASN A 229 -15.86 8.03 9.82
CA ASN A 229 -16.28 9.17 10.67
C ASN A 229 -16.04 8.91 12.16
#